data_AF-A0A4U9W3K8-F1
#
_entry.id   AF-A0A4U9W3K8-F1
#
_cell.length_a   1.000
_cell.length_b   1.000
_cell.length_c   1.000
_cell.angle_alpha   90.00
_cell.angle_beta   90.00
_cell.angle_gamma   90.00
#
_symmetry.space_group_name_H-M   'P 1'
#
loop_
_entity.id
_entity.type
_entity.pdbx_description
1 polymer ?
#
loop_
_entity_poly.entity_id
_entity_poly.type
_entity_poly.pdbx_seq_one_letter_code
_entity_poly.pdbx_strand_id
1 'polypeptide(L)'
;MSLNQESARIAASAIQHSTREVSKLVASKNRSLQIFILEMILHKHRQQYATAFEPLKNEKALHHLIFTKTMWKPSEIRQLSLADSLFIIQDELRIDKLPADIAPFIESLNLPAVAFIFEHLLDEDWVPKENSIFLASMK
;
A
#
# COMPACT_ATOMS: atom_id res chain seq x y z
N MET A 1 -42.37 8.53 23.87
CA MET A 1 -41.82 7.72 22.74
C MET A 1 -42.35 6.31 22.88
N SER A 2 -42.90 5.71 21.82
CA SER A 2 -43.38 4.33 21.87
C SER A 2 -42.19 3.35 21.85
N LEU A 3 -42.34 2.17 22.49
CA LEU A 3 -41.31 1.12 22.52
C LEU A 3 -40.71 0.84 21.12
N ASN A 4 -41.52 0.93 20.07
CA ASN A 4 -41.10 0.72 18.68
C ASN A 4 -40.09 1.75 18.16
N GLN A 5 -40.15 3.01 18.62
CA GLN A 5 -39.19 4.04 18.20
C GLN A 5 -37.83 3.85 18.87
N GLU A 6 -37.81 3.40 20.12
CA GLU A 6 -36.57 3.09 20.86
C GLU A 6 -35.84 1.90 20.23
N SER A 7 -36.56 0.81 19.95
CA SER A 7 -36.01 -0.39 19.30
C SER A 7 -35.45 -0.09 17.90
N ALA A 8 -36.12 0.77 17.11
CA ALA A 8 -35.64 1.17 15.79
C ALA A 8 -34.34 1.99 15.86
N ARG A 9 -34.18 2.87 16.87
CA ARG A 9 -32.94 3.64 17.08
C ARG A 9 -31.76 2.76 17.48
N ILE A 10 -31.99 1.78 18.35
CA ILE A 10 -30.95 0.81 18.75
C ILE A 10 -30.47 -0.01 17.55
N ALA A 11 -31.41 -0.51 16.73
CA ALA A 11 -31.08 -1.24 15.51
C ALA A 11 -30.29 -0.39 14.51
N ALA A 12 -30.70 0.86 14.27
CA ALA A 12 -29.99 1.77 13.37
C ALA A 12 -28.56 2.08 13.86
N SER A 13 -28.39 2.30 15.16
CA SER A 13 -27.06 2.53 15.77
C SER A 13 -26.15 1.30 15.63
N ALA A 14 -26.68 0.09 15.87
CA ALA A 14 -25.94 -1.16 15.71
C ALA A 14 -25.50 -1.40 14.26
N ILE A 15 -26.38 -1.11 13.29
CA ILE A 15 -26.06 -1.19 11.84
C ILE A 15 -24.99 -0.18 11.46
N GLN A 16 -25.06 1.06 11.96
CA GLN A 16 -24.08 2.10 11.66
C GLN A 16 -22.70 1.76 12.25
N HIS A 17 -22.65 1.23 13.47
CA HIS A 17 -21.41 0.75 14.09
C HIS A 17 -20.82 -0.42 13.30
N SER A 18 -21.62 -1.43 12.97
CA SER A 18 -21.19 -2.58 12.17
C SER A 18 -20.64 -2.16 10.80
N THR A 19 -21.35 -1.27 10.10
CA THR A 19 -20.90 -0.70 8.82
C THR A 19 -19.56 0.02 8.95
N ARG A 20 -19.37 0.81 10.02
CA ARG A 20 -18.11 1.53 10.27
C ARG A 20 -16.93 0.58 10.50
N GLU A 21 -17.14 -0.50 11.25
CA GLU A 21 -16.09 -1.49 11.51
C GLU A 21 -15.72 -2.27 10.24
N VAL A 22 -16.70 -2.64 9.42
CA VAL A 22 -16.44 -3.26 8.11
C VAL A 22 -15.64 -2.32 7.21
N SER A 23 -15.98 -1.03 7.14
CA SER A 23 -15.23 -0.04 6.36
C SER A 23 -13.78 0.12 6.83
N LYS A 24 -13.52 0.13 8.15
CA LYS A 24 -12.16 0.17 8.69
C LYS A 24 -11.36 -1.07 8.33
N LEU A 25 -11.97 -2.25 8.42
CA LEU A 25 -11.32 -3.52 8.08
C LEU A 25 -10.92 -3.54 6.60
N VAL A 26 -11.82 -3.14 5.71
CA VAL A 26 -11.55 -3.05 4.27
C VAL A 26 -10.41 -2.05 4.00
N ALA A 27 -10.45 -0.88 4.63
CA ALA A 27 -9.39 0.13 4.47
C ALA A 27 -8.02 -0.37 4.97
N SER A 28 -7.97 -1.11 6.07
CA SER A 28 -6.73 -1.72 6.57
C SER A 28 -6.18 -2.75 5.59
N LYS A 29 -7.02 -3.66 5.08
CA LYS A 29 -6.61 -4.66 4.09
C LYS A 29 -6.08 -4.03 2.81
N ASN A 30 -6.74 -2.98 2.32
CA ASN A 30 -6.32 -2.27 1.12
C ASN A 30 -4.94 -1.61 1.30
N ARG A 31 -4.69 -0.96 2.45
CA ARG A 31 -3.38 -0.37 2.77
C ARG A 31 -2.28 -1.42 2.86
N SER A 32 -2.53 -2.54 3.53
CA SER A 32 -1.57 -3.65 3.60
C SER A 32 -1.23 -4.20 2.20
N LEU A 33 -2.23 -4.33 1.32
CA LEU A 33 -1.98 -4.77 -0.04
C LEU A 33 -1.20 -3.73 -0.85
N GLN A 34 -1.50 -2.43 -0.71
CA GLN A 34 -0.72 -1.37 -1.37
C GLN A 34 0.75 -1.40 -0.97
N ILE A 35 1.04 -1.55 0.33
CA ILE A 35 2.42 -1.68 0.84
C ILE A 35 3.07 -2.94 0.27
N PHE A 36 2.36 -4.07 0.26
CA PHE A 36 2.88 -5.31 -0.30
C PHE A 36 3.25 -5.17 -1.78
N ILE A 37 2.35 -4.59 -2.59
CA ILE A 37 2.60 -4.32 -4.01
C ILE A 37 3.80 -3.38 -4.19
N LEU A 38 3.86 -2.31 -3.39
CA LEU A 38 5.00 -1.39 -3.38
C LEU A 38 6.30 -2.15 -3.10
N GLU A 39 6.36 -2.97 -2.05
CA GLU A 39 7.57 -3.72 -1.71
C GLU A 39 7.98 -4.71 -2.81
N MET A 40 7.02 -5.32 -3.52
CA MET A 40 7.31 -6.19 -4.67
C MET A 40 7.96 -5.41 -5.82
N ILE A 41 7.43 -4.23 -6.13
CA ILE A 41 7.99 -3.34 -7.16
C ILE A 41 9.40 -2.89 -6.75
N LEU A 42 9.58 -2.47 -5.50
CA LEU A 42 10.88 -2.02 -4.99
C LEU A 42 11.90 -3.16 -4.93
N HIS A 43 11.47 -4.38 -4.59
CA HIS A 43 12.33 -5.56 -4.62
C HIS A 43 12.85 -5.81 -6.04
N LYS A 44 11.97 -5.83 -7.03
CA LYS A 44 12.35 -5.98 -8.45
C LYS A 44 13.26 -4.85 -8.92
N HIS A 45 12.98 -3.61 -8.50
CA HIS A 45 13.83 -2.46 -8.82
C HIS A 45 15.24 -2.61 -8.25
N ARG A 46 15.37 -3.12 -7.01
CA ARG A 46 16.68 -3.41 -6.41
C ARG A 46 17.41 -4.50 -7.19
N GLN A 47 16.74 -5.56 -7.62
CA GLN A 47 17.38 -6.60 -8.44
C GLN A 47 17.98 -6.04 -9.74
N GLN A 48 17.39 -4.99 -10.31
CA GLN A 48 17.84 -4.39 -11.55
C GLN A 48 18.91 -3.29 -11.38
N TYR A 49 18.80 -2.47 -10.33
CA TYR A 49 19.61 -1.24 -10.19
C TYR A 49 20.53 -1.21 -8.97
N ALA A 50 20.36 -2.09 -7.99
CA ALA A 50 21.24 -2.13 -6.83
C ALA A 50 22.66 -2.55 -7.24
N THR A 51 23.65 -1.93 -6.60
CA THR A 51 25.06 -2.30 -6.77
C THR A 51 25.66 -2.68 -5.42
N ALA A 52 26.86 -3.26 -5.44
CA ALA A 52 27.61 -3.54 -4.22
C ALA A 52 27.90 -2.27 -3.38
N PHE A 53 27.99 -1.09 -4.03
CA PHE A 53 28.29 0.18 -3.37
C PHE A 53 27.04 0.94 -2.92
N GLU A 54 25.93 0.82 -3.64
CA GLU A 54 24.64 1.38 -3.26
C GLU A 54 23.53 0.34 -3.48
N PRO A 55 23.12 -0.37 -2.41
CA PRO A 55 22.14 -1.45 -2.49
C PRO A 55 20.68 -0.97 -2.57
N LEU A 56 20.42 0.35 -2.55
CA LEU A 56 19.08 0.93 -2.60
C LEU A 56 18.15 0.41 -1.48
N LYS A 57 18.68 0.33 -0.26
CA LYS A 57 17.91 -0.10 0.92
C LYS A 57 16.83 0.92 1.29
N ASN A 58 15.73 0.42 1.84
CA ASN A 58 14.62 1.21 2.38
C ASN A 58 14.04 2.19 1.34
N GLU A 59 13.80 3.45 1.73
CA GLU A 59 13.21 4.49 0.87
C GLU A 59 14.08 4.80 -0.37
N LYS A 60 15.38 4.49 -0.33
CA LYS A 60 16.28 4.75 -1.47
C LYS A 60 15.84 4.03 -2.76
N ALA A 61 15.23 2.84 -2.65
CA ALA A 61 14.69 2.16 -3.82
C ALA A 61 13.56 2.96 -4.47
N LEU A 62 12.64 3.50 -3.66
CA LEU A 62 11.52 4.30 -4.14
C LEU A 62 12.03 5.62 -4.74
N HIS A 63 12.93 6.30 -4.04
CA HIS A 63 13.54 7.53 -4.55
C HIS A 63 14.27 7.30 -5.87
N HIS A 64 15.01 6.20 -5.99
CA HIS A 64 15.72 5.86 -7.23
C HIS A 64 14.74 5.50 -8.35
N LEU A 65 13.66 4.77 -8.04
CA LEU A 65 12.60 4.47 -9.01
C LEU A 65 11.98 5.75 -9.57
N ILE A 66 11.57 6.67 -8.69
CA ILE A 66 11.03 7.98 -9.08
C ILE A 66 12.06 8.72 -9.95
N PHE A 67 13.31 8.79 -9.51
CA PHE A 67 14.38 9.42 -10.28
C PHE A 67 14.50 8.84 -11.70
N THR A 68 14.52 7.52 -11.85
CA THR A 68 14.64 6.88 -13.16
C THR A 68 13.43 7.11 -14.07
N LYS A 69 12.24 7.35 -13.49
CA LYS A 69 11.01 7.63 -14.24
C LYS A 69 10.86 9.10 -14.64
N THR A 70 11.26 10.01 -13.76
CA THR A 70 10.93 11.44 -13.91
C THR A 70 12.13 12.32 -14.21
N MET A 71 13.35 11.85 -13.90
CA MET A 71 14.59 12.61 -13.92
C MET A 71 14.56 13.87 -13.02
N TRP A 72 13.67 13.91 -12.03
CA TRP A 72 13.59 15.01 -11.06
C TRP A 72 14.81 15.08 -10.16
N LYS A 73 15.02 16.23 -9.50
CA LYS A 73 16.18 16.37 -8.62
C LYS A 73 16.01 15.48 -7.40
N PRO A 74 17.08 14.79 -6.94
CA PRO A 74 17.00 13.99 -5.72
C PRO A 74 16.56 14.78 -4.47
N SER A 75 16.81 16.09 -4.42
CA SER A 75 16.32 16.96 -3.35
C SER A 75 14.81 17.11 -3.32
N GLU A 76 14.17 17.17 -4.49
CA GLU A 76 12.71 17.27 -4.63
C GLU A 76 12.07 15.93 -4.29
N ILE A 77 12.66 14.84 -4.79
CA ILE A 77 12.16 13.47 -4.54
C ILE A 77 12.14 13.14 -3.05
N ARG A 78 13.18 13.53 -2.29
CA ARG A 78 13.26 13.28 -0.84
C ARG A 78 12.26 14.07 0.00
N GLN A 79 11.55 15.03 -0.58
CA GLN A 79 10.53 15.83 0.10
C GLN A 79 9.11 15.31 -0.17
N LEU A 80 8.96 14.32 -1.05
CA LEU A 80 7.65 13.75 -1.37
C LEU A 80 7.10 12.98 -0.18
N SER A 81 5.79 13.13 0.05
CA SER A 81 5.06 12.18 0.87
C SER A 81 4.99 10.82 0.18
N LEU A 82 4.64 9.77 0.93
CA LEU A 82 4.38 8.46 0.37
C LEU A 82 3.21 8.50 -0.62
N ALA A 83 2.14 9.25 -0.30
CA ALA A 83 0.99 9.40 -1.18
C ALA A 83 1.39 10.02 -2.53
N ASP A 84 2.19 11.10 -2.52
CA ASP A 84 2.69 11.74 -3.75
C ASP A 84 3.63 10.80 -4.51
N SER A 85 4.48 10.06 -3.78
CA SER A 85 5.38 9.07 -4.36
C SER A 85 4.61 7.97 -5.09
N LEU A 86 3.55 7.43 -4.47
CA LEU A 86 2.69 6.41 -5.06
C LEU A 86 1.91 6.94 -6.25
N PHE A 87 1.45 8.19 -6.20
CA PHE A 87 0.81 8.84 -7.34
C PHE A 87 1.76 8.90 -8.55
N ILE A 88 3.02 9.30 -8.34
CA ILE A 88 4.02 9.38 -9.41
C ILE A 88 4.30 8.00 -10.04
N ILE A 89 4.30 6.94 -9.23
CA ILE A 89 4.54 5.57 -9.70
C ILE A 89 3.26 4.77 -9.94
N GLN A 90 2.10 5.41 -10.06
CA GLN A 90 0.81 4.72 -10.18
C GLN A 90 0.79 3.70 -11.32
N ASP A 91 1.49 3.98 -12.43
CA ASP A 91 1.59 3.09 -13.58
C ASP A 91 2.41 1.81 -13.29
N GLU A 92 3.21 1.79 -12.22
CA GLU A 92 3.87 0.60 -11.69
C GLU A 92 2.97 -0.21 -10.74
N LEU A 93 2.03 0.43 -10.05
CA LEU A 93 1.11 -0.17 -9.07
C LEU A 93 -0.02 -0.96 -9.74
N ARG A 94 0.37 -2.01 -10.46
CA ARG A 94 -0.48 -2.75 -11.39
C ARG A 94 -0.36 -4.25 -11.16
N ILE A 95 -1.50 -4.94 -11.00
CA ILE A 95 -1.53 -6.38 -10.71
C ILE A 95 -0.86 -7.18 -11.83
N ASP A 96 -1.01 -6.77 -13.09
CA ASP A 96 -0.38 -7.39 -14.26
C ASP A 96 1.15 -7.21 -14.33
N LYS A 97 1.74 -6.34 -13.49
CA LYS A 97 3.19 -6.20 -13.34
C LYS A 97 3.77 -7.05 -12.20
N LEU A 98 2.91 -7.68 -11.40
CA LEU A 98 3.34 -8.55 -10.31
C LEU A 98 3.71 -9.94 -10.82
N PRO A 99 4.63 -10.63 -10.14
CA PRO A 99 4.89 -12.05 -10.36
C PRO A 99 3.60 -12.91 -10.38
N ALA A 100 3.52 -13.86 -11.31
CA ALA A 100 2.31 -14.66 -11.53
C ALA A 100 1.92 -15.56 -10.34
N ASP A 101 2.90 -15.93 -9.53
CA ASP A 101 2.75 -16.68 -8.27
C ASP A 101 2.06 -15.88 -7.15
N ILE A 102 1.98 -14.55 -7.30
CA ILE A 102 1.32 -13.67 -6.33
C ILE A 102 -0.20 -13.53 -6.62
N ALA A 103 -0.64 -13.75 -7.86
CA ALA A 103 -2.05 -13.61 -8.23
C ALA A 103 -3.00 -14.48 -7.37
N PRO A 104 -2.72 -15.77 -7.10
CA PRO A 104 -3.55 -16.58 -6.21
C PRO A 104 -3.62 -16.05 -4.78
N PHE A 105 -2.52 -15.45 -4.28
CA PHE A 105 -2.52 -14.82 -2.96
C PHE A 105 -3.44 -13.61 -2.94
N ILE A 106 -3.36 -12.72 -3.93
CA ILE A 106 -4.24 -11.53 -4.03
C ILE A 106 -5.71 -11.94 -4.15
N GLU A 107 -6.01 -12.95 -4.97
CA GLU A 107 -7.37 -13.50 -5.09
C GLU A 107 -7.88 -14.05 -3.75
N SER A 108 -7.03 -14.76 -3.00
CA SER A 108 -7.40 -15.31 -1.69
C SER A 108 -7.81 -14.26 -0.64
N LEU A 109 -7.37 -13.00 -0.82
CA LEU A 109 -7.72 -11.90 0.09
C LEU A 109 -9.20 -11.50 -0.02
N ASN A 110 -9.90 -11.92 -1.08
CA ASN A 110 -11.32 -11.61 -1.36
C ASN A 110 -11.63 -10.12 -1.14
N LEU A 111 -10.76 -9.25 -1.65
CA LEU A 111 -10.93 -7.82 -1.46
C LEU A 111 -12.15 -7.35 -2.27
N PRO A 112 -13.02 -6.52 -1.69
CA PRO A 112 -14.08 -5.91 -2.46
C PRO A 112 -13.44 -5.11 -3.60
N ALA A 113 -14.11 -5.08 -4.76
CA ALA A 113 -13.70 -4.29 -5.93
C ALA A 113 -13.85 -2.79 -5.63
N VAL A 114 -13.02 -2.29 -4.72
CA VAL A 114 -12.94 -0.90 -4.30
C VAL A 114 -11.63 -0.38 -4.86
N ALA A 115 -11.71 0.78 -5.52
CA ALA A 115 -10.54 1.46 -6.02
C ALA A 115 -9.53 1.69 -4.88
N PHE A 116 -8.25 1.41 -5.15
CA PHE A 116 -7.17 1.75 -4.24
C PHE A 116 -7.06 3.28 -4.17
N ILE A 117 -7.64 3.89 -3.13
CA ILE A 117 -7.50 5.33 -2.89
C ILE A 117 -6.18 5.53 -2.13
N PHE A 118 -5.19 6.13 -2.79
CA PHE A 118 -3.86 6.37 -2.22
C PHE A 118 -3.86 7.40 -1.08
N GLU A 119 -4.86 8.29 -1.01
CA GLU A 119 -5.01 9.32 0.03
C GLU A 119 -5.16 8.75 1.45
N HIS A 120 -5.40 7.44 1.58
CA HIS A 120 -5.53 6.78 2.87
C HIS A 120 -4.23 6.17 3.38
N LEU A 121 -3.17 6.11 2.57
CA LEU A 121 -1.88 5.59 2.99
C LEU A 121 -1.03 6.72 3.57
N LEU A 122 -0.76 6.64 4.87
CA LEU A 122 0.05 7.62 5.58
C LEU A 122 1.53 7.20 5.55
N ASP A 123 2.44 8.16 5.69
CA ASP A 123 3.88 7.86 5.75
C ASP A 123 4.23 6.87 6.88
N GLU A 124 3.48 6.92 7.99
CA GLU A 124 3.62 5.99 9.12
C GLU A 124 3.18 4.55 8.82
N ASP A 125 2.33 4.34 7.80
CA ASP A 125 1.90 2.99 7.41
C ASP A 125 3.05 2.22 6.74
N TRP A 126 4.09 2.91 6.25
CA TRP A 126 5.24 2.29 5.58
C TRP A 126 6.53 2.46 6.39
N VAL A 127 6.95 1.38 7.06
CA VAL A 127 8.20 1.32 7.82
C VAL A 127 9.20 0.42 7.09
N PRO A 128 9.88 0.90 6.04
CA PRO A 128 10.65 0.07 5.11
C PRO A 128 11.84 -0.65 5.76
N LYS A 129 12.38 -0.10 6.86
CA LYS A 129 13.47 -0.74 7.61
C LYS A 129 13.05 -2.07 8.22
N GLU A 130 11.83 -2.16 8.75
CA GLU A 130 11.32 -3.39 9.36
C GLU A 130 11.02 -4.45 8.29
N ASN A 131 10.49 -4.03 7.14
CA ASN A 131 10.22 -4.90 6.00
C ASN A 131 11.49 -5.55 5.42
N SER A 132 12.61 -4.83 5.46
CA SER A 132 13.88 -5.31 4.88
C SER A 132 14.39 -6.63 5.49
N ILE A 133 14.04 -6.92 6.74
CA ILE A 133 14.40 -8.16 7.44
C ILE A 133 13.64 -9.36 6.82
N PHE A 134 12.36 -9.18 6.53
CA PHE A 134 11.51 -10.22 5.95
C PHE A 134 11.83 -10.46 4.47
N LEU A 135 12.13 -9.40 3.71
CA LEU A 135 12.47 -9.55 2.30
C LEU A 135 13.83 -10.24 2.09
N ALA A 136 14.76 -10.12 3.05
CA ALA A 136 16.06 -10.78 2.95
C ALA A 136 15.98 -12.33 3.03
N SER A 137 14.86 -12.88 3.51
CA SER A 137 14.64 -14.33 3.58
C SER A 137 13.93 -14.90 2.36
N MET A 138 13.36 -14.05 1.49
CA MET A 138 12.74 -14.48 0.24
C MET A 138 13.82 -14.61 -0.83
N LYS A 139 14.21 -15.86 -1.13
CA LYS A 139 15.15 -16.22 -2.19
C LYS A 139 14.44 -16.37 -3.52
#